data_AF-A0A916IZD2-F1
#
_entry.id   AF-A0A916IZD2-F1
#
_cell.length_a   1.000
_cell.length_b   1.000
_cell.length_c   1.000
_cell.angle_alpha   90.00
_cell.angle_beta   90.00
_cell.angle_gamma   90.00
#
_symmetry.space_group_name_H-M   'P 1'
#
loop_
_entity.id
_entity.type
_entity.pdbx_description
1 polymer ?
#
loop_
_entity_poly.entity_id
_entity_poly.type
_entity_poly.pdbx_seq_one_letter_code
_entity_poly.pdbx_strand_id
1 'polypeptide(L)' 'MSTKIIRVLLTEESRWAVEADDTLGTRVIYPSRGAAIAAGVRMAMAEDAALLIHGVDEEPSALDFSDCITPLAF' A
#
# COMPACT_ATOMS: atom_id res chain seq x y z
N MET A 1 10.54 8.67 15.11
CA MET A 1 10.00 8.88 13.75
C MET A 1 8.77 8.00 13.64
N SER A 2 7.61 8.55 13.27
CA SER A 2 6.40 7.74 13.08
C SER A 2 6.43 7.18 11.67
N THR A 3 6.73 5.89 11.54
CA THR A 3 6.68 5.19 10.26
C THR A 3 5.24 5.18 9.80
N LYS A 4 4.93 5.87 8.70
CA LYS A 4 3.62 5.78 8.08
C LYS A 4 3.48 4.41 7.41
N ILE A 5 2.27 3.89 7.43
CA ILE A 5 1.98 2.55 6.92
C ILE A 5 0.85 2.65 5.90
N ILE A 6 1.09 2.14 4.70
CA ILE A 6 0.09 1.96 3.66
C ILE A 6 -0.29 0.48 3.65
N ARG A 7 -1.57 0.17 3.66
CA ARG A 7 -2.10 -1.20 3.72
C ARG A 7 -2.90 -1.49 2.46
N VAL A 8 -2.55 -2.55 1.77
CA VAL A 8 -3.35 -3.13 0.68
C VAL A 8 -4.08 -4.32 1.25
N LEU A 9 -5.40 -4.35 1.19
CA LEU A 9 -6.22 -5.40 1.80
C LEU A 9 -7.37 -5.82 0.89
N LEU A 10 -7.74 -7.09 0.95
CA LEU A 10 -8.99 -7.55 0.37
C LEU A 10 -10.14 -7.25 1.34
N THR A 11 -11.15 -6.57 0.86
CA THR A 11 -12.37 -6.27 1.59
C THR A 11 -13.32 -7.47 1.60
N GLU A 12 -14.28 -7.49 2.53
CA GLU A 12 -15.32 -8.52 2.62
C GLU A 12 -16.15 -8.67 1.33
N GLU A 13 -16.21 -7.62 0.52
CA GLU A 13 -16.88 -7.62 -0.78
C GLU A 13 -16.02 -8.19 -1.92
N SER A 14 -14.91 -8.86 -1.61
CA SER A 14 -13.93 -9.35 -2.58
C SER A 14 -13.32 -8.25 -3.46
N ARG A 15 -13.24 -7.01 -2.94
CA ARG A 15 -12.61 -5.88 -3.63
C ARG A 15 -11.27 -5.58 -2.99
N TRP A 16 -10.31 -5.05 -3.75
CA TRP A 16 -9.03 -4.64 -3.18
C TRP A 16 -9.11 -3.19 -2.73
N ALA A 17 -8.61 -2.88 -1.55
CA ALA A 17 -8.57 -1.53 -1.01
C ALA A 17 -7.15 -1.17 -0.59
N VAL A 18 -6.84 0.13 -0.68
CA VAL A 18 -5.64 0.72 -0.09
C VAL A 18 -6.10 1.64 1.04
N GLU A 19 -5.54 1.43 2.23
CA GLU A 19 -5.76 2.25 3.43
C GLU A 19 -4.43 2.85 3.85
N ALA A 20 -4.42 4.13 4.20
CA ALA A 20 -3.25 4.80 4.75
C ALA A 20 -3.46 5.08 6.24
N ASP A 21 -2.43 4.89 7.06
CA ASP A 21 -2.46 5.07 8.52
C ASP A 21 -2.43 6.57 8.94
N ASP A 22 -2.98 7.43 8.09
CA ASP A 22 -3.25 8.83 8.40
C ASP A 22 -4.59 8.95 9.13
N THR A 23 -4.70 9.96 9.98
CA THR A 23 -5.90 10.26 10.79
C THR A 23 -7.18 10.49 9.99
N LEU A 24 -7.07 10.58 8.66
CA LEU A 24 -8.18 10.69 7.70
C LEU A 24 -8.77 9.34 7.28
N GLY A 25 -8.10 8.21 7.53
CA GLY A 25 -8.61 6.88 7.22
C GLY A 25 -8.96 6.69 5.75
N THR A 26 -8.17 7.28 4.85
CA THR A 26 -8.50 7.32 3.42
C THR A 26 -8.44 5.91 2.84
N ARG A 27 -9.60 5.35 2.53
CA ARG A 27 -9.75 4.03 1.91
C ARG A 27 -10.17 4.18 0.46
N VAL A 28 -9.34 3.70 -0.45
CA VAL A 28 -9.64 3.73 -1.90
C VAL A 28 -9.81 2.30 -2.40
N ILE A 29 -10.91 2.04 -3.10
CA ILE A 29 -11.22 0.73 -3.68
C ILE A 29 -10.70 0.65 -5.11
N TYR A 30 -10.09 -0.49 -5.43
CA TYR A 30 -9.49 -0.80 -6.72
C TYR A 30 -10.12 -2.05 -7.34
N PRO A 31 -10.20 -2.09 -8.68
CA PRO A 31 -10.83 -3.19 -9.41
C PRO A 31 -9.98 -4.47 -9.44
N SER A 32 -8.69 -4.41 -9.09
CA SER A 32 -7.79 -5.57 -9.11
C SER A 32 -6.68 -5.46 -8.07
N ARG A 33 -6.11 -6.61 -7.68
CA ARG A 33 -4.94 -6.71 -6.79
C ARG A 33 -3.78 -5.89 -7.32
N GLY A 34 -3.47 -6.05 -8.61
CA GLY A 34 -2.37 -5.33 -9.26
C GLY A 34 -2.56 -3.81 -9.22
N ALA A 35 -3.79 -3.33 -9.44
CA ALA A 35 -4.09 -1.89 -9.35
C ALA A 35 -3.95 -1.36 -7.92
N ALA A 36 -4.39 -2.12 -6.92
CA ALA A 36 -4.25 -1.75 -5.51
C ALA A 36 -2.79 -1.73 -5.05
N ILE A 37 -2.00 -2.75 -5.42
CA ILE A 37 -0.57 -2.80 -5.10
C ILE A 37 0.16 -1.65 -5.79
N ALA A 38 -0.07 -1.41 -7.08
CA ALA A 38 0.60 -0.32 -7.79
C ALA A 38 0.27 1.06 -7.18
N ALA A 39 -0.98 1.27 -6.78
CA ALA A 39 -1.37 2.49 -6.08
C ALA A 39 -0.74 2.59 -4.68
N GLY A 40 -0.75 1.50 -3.92
CA GLY A 40 -0.13 1.43 -2.59
C GLY A 40 1.38 1.68 -2.63
N VAL A 41 2.10 1.10 -3.61
CA VAL A 41 3.53 1.36 -3.83
C VAL A 41 3.78 2.84 -4.12
N ARG A 42 2.97 3.46 -4.99
CA ARG A 42 3.10 4.90 -5.30
C ARG A 42 2.87 5.77 -4.07
N MET A 43 1.89 5.43 -3.23
CA MET A 43 1.63 6.15 -1.98
C MET A 43 2.78 5.95 -0.98
N ALA A 44 3.25 4.70 -0.83
CA ALA A 44 4.36 4.35 0.05
C ALA A 44 5.63 5.13 -0.30
N MET A 45 5.97 5.19 -1.59
CA MET A 45 7.10 5.98 -2.09
C MET A 45 6.94 7.50 -1.88
N ALA A 46 5.72 8.02 -2.05
CA ALA A 46 5.47 9.46 -1.89
C ALA A 46 5.55 9.91 -0.43
N GLU A 47 5.23 9.01 0.51
CA GLU A 47 5.14 9.30 1.94
C GLU A 47 6.31 8.74 2.77
N ASP A 48 7.31 8.14 2.13
CA ASP A 48 8.41 7.42 2.78
C ASP A 48 7.88 6.40 3.82
N ALA A 49 6.91 5.61 3.37
CA ALA A 49 6.08 4.75 4.19
C ALA A 49 6.29 3.26 3.84
N ALA A 50 6.00 2.39 4.79
CA ALA A 50 6.01 0.94 4.58
C ALA A 50 4.70 0.50 3.89
N LEU A 51 4.78 -0.48 2.97
CA LEU A 51 3.60 -1.08 2.34
C LEU A 51 3.36 -2.47 2.92
N LEU A 52 2.19 -2.67 3.53
CA LEU A 52 1.71 -3.98 3.99
C LEU A 52 0.68 -4.50 3.02
N ILE A 53 0.87 -5.72 2.50
CA ILE A 53 -0.11 -6.38 1.63
C ILE A 53 -0.75 -7.54 2.39
N HIS A 54 -2.04 -7.44 2.66
CA HIS A 54 -2.88 -8.45 3.27
C HIS A 54 -3.73 -9.14 2.18
N GLY A 55 -3.29 -10.31 1.73
CA GLY A 55 -4.07 -11.20 0.87
C GLY A 55 -5.03 -12.10 1.67
N VAL A 56 -5.99 -12.71 0.98
CA VAL A 56 -6.78 -13.82 1.56
C VAL A 56 -5.88 -15.05 1.63
N ASP A 57 -5.72 -15.58 2.84
CA ASP A 57 -4.96 -16.82 3.12
C ASP A 57 -3.44 -16.76 2.85
N GLU A 58 -2.89 -15.59 2.55
CA GLU A 58 -1.44 -15.38 2.42
C GLU A 58 -0.86 -14.76 3.70
N GLU A 59 0.32 -15.22 4.12
CA GLU A 59 1.09 -14.54 5.16
C GLU A 59 1.32 -13.07 4.74
N PRO A 60 1.05 -12.10 5.64
CA PRO A 60 1.18 -10.69 5.31
C PRO A 60 2.63 -10.40 4.92
N SER A 61 2.82 -10.03 3.66
CA SER A 61 4.14 -9.67 3.14
C SER A 61 4.31 -8.16 3.28
N ALA A 62 5.25 -7.75 4.13
CA ALA A 62 5.66 -6.36 4.27
C ALA A 62 6.74 -6.05 3.24
N LEU A 63 6.52 -5.02 2.42
CA LEU A 63 7.51 -4.47 1.52
C LEU A 63 7.92 -3.11 2.07
N ASP A 64 9.20 -3.01 2.46
CA ASP A 64 9.78 -1.75 2.92
C ASP A 64 10.33 -0.98 1.72
N PHE A 65 9.93 0.29 1.62
CA PHE A 65 10.28 1.19 0.52
C PHE A 65 11.10 2.40 0.98
N SER A 66 11.49 2.47 2.26
CA SER A 66 12.25 3.59 2.82
C SER A 66 13.64 3.81 2.16
N ASP A 67 14.14 2.84 1.40
CA ASP A 67 15.39 2.94 0.62
C ASP A 67 15.17 2.89 -0.91
N CYS A 68 13.92 2.92 -1.39
CA CYS A 68 13.63 2.90 -2.82
C CYS A 68 13.85 4.27 -3.46
N ILE A 69 15.11 4.57 -3.76
CA ILE A 69 15.49 5.69 -4.63
C ILE A 69 15.19 5.27 -6.07
N THR A 70 14.04 5.69 -6.61
CA THR A 70 13.77 5.53 -8.04
C THR A 70 14.80 6.37 -8.81
N PRO A 71 15.64 5.80 -9.70
CA PRO A 71 16.41 6.64 -10.60
C PRO A 71 15.41 7.23 -11.58
N LEU A 72 15.10 8.51 -11.40
CA LEU A 72 14.43 9.33 -12.42
C LEU A 72 15.30 9.25 -13.68
N ALA A 73 14.93 8.38 -14.61
CA ALA A 73 15.47 8.41 -15.96
C ALA A 73 14.91 9.69 -16.63
N PHE A 74 15.82 10.63 -16.87
CA PHE A 74 15.60 11.88 -17.61
C PHE A 74 15.37 11.62 -19.10
#